data_AF-Q8SWU5-F1
#
_entry.id   AF-Q8SWU5-F1
#
_cell.length_a   1.000
_cell.length_b   1.000
_cell.length_c   1.000
_cell.angle_alpha   90.00
_cell.angle_beta   90.00
_cell.angle_gamma   90.00
#
_symmetry.space_group_name_H-M   'P 1'
#
loop_
_entity.id
_entity.type
_entity.pdbx_description
1 polymer ?
#
loop_
_entity_poly.entity_id
_entity_poly.type
_entity_poly.pdbx_seq_one_letter_code
_entity_poly.pdbx_strand_id
1 'polypeptide(L)'
;MPGRKKNHHKNNNNSRARHQRGGQQSKDKQEQQDKEQSPSPTEEKELPYRVEHSDIYGRYLVANRQLEAGETLIREEPLAIGPCVSGDPVCLGCYHPVSLKADQYRCPGCAWPLCGSTCAGLKHRHGHTETECQLYAERRAVAGELLTERAGPAEVRDLYELVMIVRILLLRQHDPEQFALIARMESHTEERRQNAVLWRHYEEKVVQRLRVTWQLEDLEAEQVHEVCGILDVNCFEIGQNGAKARTLYPSAFLLAHDCTPNTAHTDDPSSFEILLRTSRRVREREALTLGYAYTLQGTLKRRAFMHEGKLFWCCCRRCSDPRELGTDCSALVCATCRTGSVRAVDPLQQTGDWACDRCAHKMGATEVERQLDRINNDLEDIDVHDIPGLENFLLRCVCIHGS
;
A
#
# COMPACT_ATOMS: atom_id res chain seq x y z
N MET A 1 67.10 4.23 -28.77
CA MET A 1 67.43 3.36 -27.61
C MET A 1 68.12 4.21 -26.54
N PRO A 2 67.95 3.96 -25.23
CA PRO A 2 66.92 3.16 -24.55
C PRO A 2 66.02 4.03 -23.63
N GLY A 3 64.82 3.55 -23.36
CA GLY A 3 63.90 4.14 -22.38
C GLY A 3 62.97 3.09 -21.81
N ARG A 4 62.59 3.31 -20.54
CA ARG A 4 61.64 2.59 -19.66
C ARG A 4 62.20 1.52 -18.72
N LYS A 5 62.28 1.89 -17.43
CA LYS A 5 61.84 1.02 -16.32
C LYS A 5 61.00 1.81 -15.30
N LYS A 6 60.00 1.06 -14.82
CA LYS A 6 58.88 1.26 -13.90
C LYS A 6 59.20 2.01 -12.59
N ASN A 7 58.19 2.69 -12.03
CA ASN A 7 58.06 2.89 -10.58
C ASN A 7 56.61 2.75 -10.11
N HIS A 8 56.47 2.20 -8.91
CA HIS A 8 55.28 1.66 -8.28
C HIS A 8 54.28 2.70 -7.76
N HIS A 9 53.00 2.31 -7.80
CA HIS A 9 51.86 2.94 -7.11
C HIS A 9 51.98 2.92 -5.59
N LYS A 10 51.61 4.04 -4.95
CA LYS A 10 50.93 4.09 -3.64
C LYS A 10 49.84 5.15 -3.73
N ASN A 11 48.58 4.73 -3.68
CA ASN A 11 47.42 5.62 -3.68
C ASN A 11 46.85 5.67 -2.25
N ASN A 12 46.64 6.88 -1.75
CA ASN A 12 46.22 7.16 -0.38
C ASN A 12 44.69 7.25 -0.33
N ASN A 13 44.05 6.37 0.45
CA ASN A 13 42.60 6.29 0.60
C ASN A 13 42.15 7.16 1.79
N ASN A 14 41.46 8.28 1.53
CA ASN A 14 40.78 9.03 2.59
C ASN A 14 39.47 9.63 2.07
N SER A 15 38.38 8.84 2.06
CA SER A 15 37.05 9.31 1.65
C SER A 15 35.88 8.64 2.39
N ARG A 16 36.08 8.14 3.61
CA ARG A 16 35.02 7.44 4.39
C ARG A 16 34.34 8.24 5.50
N ALA A 17 34.70 9.49 5.75
CA ALA A 17 34.20 10.24 6.92
C ALA A 17 33.01 11.19 6.66
N ARG A 18 32.51 11.32 5.41
CA ARG A 18 31.48 12.34 5.08
C ARG A 18 30.05 11.81 4.92
N HIS A 19 29.85 10.50 4.76
CA HIS A 19 28.52 9.91 4.55
C HIS A 19 27.74 9.52 5.82
N GLN A 20 28.34 9.58 7.01
CA GLN A 20 27.64 9.27 8.26
C GLN A 20 26.90 10.46 8.90
N ARG A 21 27.21 11.71 8.52
CA ARG A 21 26.59 12.89 9.15
C ARG A 21 25.19 13.24 8.63
N GLY A 22 24.84 12.83 7.41
CA GLY A 22 23.53 13.11 6.81
C GLY A 22 22.40 12.27 7.40
N GLY A 23 22.61 10.96 7.58
CA GLY A 23 21.60 10.06 8.15
C GLY A 23 21.42 10.16 9.67
N GLN A 24 22.40 10.73 10.39
CA GLN A 24 22.26 11.03 11.81
C GLN A 24 21.35 12.25 12.03
N GLN A 25 21.49 13.29 11.20
CA GLN A 25 20.69 14.52 11.31
C GLN A 25 19.21 14.33 10.95
N SER A 26 18.85 13.39 10.07
CA SER A 26 17.45 13.07 9.79
C SER A 26 16.82 12.27 10.93
N LYS A 27 17.52 11.26 11.47
CA LYS A 27 17.08 10.51 12.65
C LYS A 27 16.95 11.38 13.90
N ASP A 28 17.91 12.26 14.16
CA ASP A 28 17.89 13.16 15.32
C ASP A 28 16.75 14.20 15.22
N LYS A 29 16.39 14.64 14.00
CA LYS A 29 15.25 15.55 13.77
C LYS A 29 13.91 14.84 13.95
N GLN A 30 13.80 13.60 13.51
CA GLN A 30 12.60 12.78 13.66
C GLN A 30 12.37 12.38 15.13
N GLU A 31 13.44 12.03 15.86
CA GLU A 31 13.40 11.77 17.32
C GLU A 31 13.07 13.02 18.15
N GLN A 32 13.49 14.22 17.71
CA GLN A 32 13.16 15.47 18.40
C GLN A 32 11.70 15.91 18.17
N GLN A 33 11.16 15.76 16.95
CA GLN A 33 9.75 16.05 16.66
C GLN A 33 8.80 15.03 17.30
N ASP A 34 9.20 13.76 17.42
CA ASP A 34 8.40 12.73 18.09
C ASP A 34 8.28 12.94 19.61
N LYS A 35 9.16 13.76 20.23
CA LYS A 35 9.05 14.15 21.65
C LYS A 35 8.11 15.32 21.93
N GLU A 36 7.79 16.14 20.92
CA GLU A 36 6.98 17.35 21.13
C GLU A 36 5.47 17.10 21.07
N GLN A 37 5.02 15.94 20.56
CA GLN A 37 3.60 15.57 20.48
C GLN A 37 3.33 14.06 20.67
N SER A 38 4.23 13.32 21.32
CA SER A 38 3.80 12.10 22.00
C SER A 38 2.80 12.49 23.09
N PRO A 39 1.77 11.66 23.37
CA PRO A 39 0.93 11.90 24.54
C PRO A 39 1.85 12.07 25.74
N SER A 40 1.52 12.98 26.65
CA SER A 40 2.30 13.14 27.87
C SER A 40 2.50 11.76 28.54
N PRO A 41 3.59 11.51 29.29
CA PRO A 41 3.81 10.22 29.96
C PRO A 41 2.65 9.76 30.87
N THR A 42 1.75 10.70 31.21
CA THR A 42 0.48 10.52 31.90
C THR A 42 -0.66 10.05 30.98
N GLU A 43 -0.78 10.54 29.74
CA GLU A 43 -1.78 10.11 28.75
C GLU A 43 -1.43 8.76 28.10
N GLU A 44 -0.14 8.44 27.91
CA GLU A 44 0.30 7.11 27.45
C GLU A 44 -0.09 5.98 28.41
N LYS A 45 -0.32 6.30 29.69
CA LYS A 45 -0.79 5.33 30.69
C LYS A 45 -2.29 5.05 30.62
N GLU A 46 -3.08 5.91 29.96
CA GLU A 46 -4.53 5.73 29.82
C GLU A 46 -4.92 5.00 28.54
N LEU A 47 -4.13 5.14 27.47
CA LEU A 47 -4.39 4.44 26.22
C LEU A 47 -4.18 2.92 26.34
N PRO A 48 -5.00 2.11 25.65
CA PRO A 48 -4.85 0.64 25.64
C PRO A 48 -3.57 0.17 24.94
N TYR A 49 -2.84 1.08 24.28
CA TYR A 49 -1.62 0.81 23.53
C TYR A 49 -0.59 1.94 23.69
N ARG A 50 0.66 1.64 23.31
CA ARG A 50 1.75 2.61 23.13
C ARG A 50 2.51 2.33 21.85
N VAL A 51 3.31 3.31 21.41
CA VAL A 51 4.22 3.16 20.28
C VAL A 51 5.55 2.59 20.76
N GLU A 52 6.04 1.57 20.07
CA GLU A 52 7.38 1.00 20.23
C GLU A 52 8.14 1.08 18.90
N HIS A 53 9.44 0.80 18.91
CA HIS A 53 10.27 0.77 17.72
C HIS A 53 10.95 -0.59 17.54
N SER A 54 11.09 -1.06 16.30
CA SER A 54 11.87 -2.25 15.95
C SER A 54 12.58 -2.08 14.61
N ASP A 55 13.65 -2.83 14.38
CA ASP A 55 14.38 -2.81 13.10
C ASP A 55 13.56 -3.36 11.92
N ILE A 56 12.49 -4.10 12.20
CA ILE A 56 11.64 -4.75 11.18
C ILE A 56 10.47 -3.84 10.80
N TYR A 57 9.78 -3.28 11.80
CA TYR A 57 8.53 -2.53 11.59
C TYR A 57 8.73 -1.01 11.64
N GLY A 58 9.92 -0.53 12.02
CA GLY A 58 10.06 0.85 12.47
C GLY A 58 9.17 1.08 13.69
N ARG A 59 8.36 2.14 13.67
CA ARG A 59 7.38 2.42 14.72
C ARG A 59 6.16 1.51 14.58
N TYR A 60 5.72 0.93 15.69
CA TYR A 60 4.56 0.05 15.72
C TYR A 60 3.81 0.09 17.06
N LEU A 61 2.55 -0.35 17.06
CA LEU A 61 1.72 -0.37 18.26
C LEU A 61 1.88 -1.68 19.07
N VAL A 62 1.93 -1.56 20.39
CA VAL A 62 1.85 -2.69 21.34
C VAL A 62 0.80 -2.42 22.42
N ALA A 63 0.18 -3.48 22.94
CA ALA A 63 -0.81 -3.36 24.00
C ALA A 63 -0.16 -2.96 25.35
N ASN A 64 -0.79 -2.04 26.08
CA ASN A 64 -0.39 -1.63 27.43
C ASN A 64 -0.99 -2.51 28.54
N ARG A 65 -1.99 -3.31 28.20
CA ARG A 65 -2.67 -4.27 29.08
C ARG A 65 -3.24 -5.41 28.26
N GLN A 66 -3.84 -6.39 28.91
CA GLN A 66 -4.70 -7.35 28.21
C GLN A 66 -5.91 -6.62 27.61
N LEU A 67 -6.22 -6.95 26.35
CA LEU A 67 -7.36 -6.44 25.60
C LEU A 67 -8.27 -7.61 25.25
N GLU A 68 -9.57 -7.46 25.46
CA GLU A 68 -10.55 -8.48 25.12
C GLU A 68 -10.94 -8.39 23.65
N ALA A 69 -11.51 -9.46 23.09
CA ALA A 69 -11.97 -9.46 21.71
C ALA A 69 -13.12 -8.44 21.51
N GLY A 70 -13.08 -7.69 20.41
CA GLY A 70 -14.06 -6.68 20.03
C GLY A 70 -13.87 -5.32 20.71
N GLU A 71 -12.84 -5.16 21.54
CA GLU A 71 -12.52 -3.91 22.22
C GLU A 71 -12.02 -2.85 21.22
N THR A 72 -12.57 -1.64 21.32
CA THR A 72 -12.18 -0.49 20.48
C THR A 72 -10.82 0.04 20.90
N LEU A 73 -9.92 0.19 19.92
CA LEU A 73 -8.57 0.74 20.14
C LEU A 73 -8.45 2.15 19.57
N ILE A 74 -8.80 2.33 18.30
CA ILE A 74 -8.65 3.60 17.59
C ILE A 74 -9.98 3.95 16.94
N ARG A 75 -10.36 5.22 17.07
CA ARG A 75 -11.44 5.85 16.34
C ARG A 75 -10.96 7.21 15.89
N GLU A 76 -10.80 7.40 14.58
CA GLU A 76 -10.21 8.64 14.05
C GLU A 76 -10.73 9.00 12.65
N GLU A 77 -10.80 10.30 12.39
CA GLU A 77 -11.17 10.84 11.09
C GLU A 77 -9.99 10.77 10.09
N PRO A 78 -10.29 10.68 8.79
CA PRO A 78 -9.27 10.70 7.74
C PRO A 78 -8.59 12.07 7.64
N LEU A 79 -7.28 12.07 7.37
CA LEU A 79 -6.48 13.29 7.09
C LEU A 79 -6.69 13.76 5.64
N ALA A 80 -6.64 12.83 4.70
CA ALA A 80 -6.90 13.10 3.30
C ALA A 80 -7.62 11.90 2.70
N ILE A 81 -8.53 12.15 1.76
CA ILE A 81 -9.20 11.09 1.00
C ILE A 81 -8.97 11.36 -0.47
N GLY A 82 -8.73 10.30 -1.24
CA GLY A 82 -8.60 10.35 -2.67
C GLY A 82 -9.10 9.06 -3.33
N PRO A 83 -9.22 9.05 -4.66
CA PRO A 83 -9.54 7.85 -5.41
C PRO A 83 -8.44 6.79 -5.25
N CYS A 84 -8.84 5.51 -5.33
CA CYS A 84 -7.88 4.41 -5.50
C CYS A 84 -7.11 4.57 -6.82
N VAL A 85 -5.89 4.04 -6.87
CA VAL A 85 -5.08 3.99 -8.10
C VAL A 85 -5.59 2.85 -8.99
N SER A 86 -6.71 3.07 -9.67
CA SER A 86 -7.35 2.08 -10.55
C SER A 86 -7.67 2.66 -11.93
N GLY A 87 -8.01 1.79 -12.87
CA GLY A 87 -8.50 2.20 -14.19
C GLY A 87 -9.97 2.63 -14.21
N ASP A 88 -10.65 2.60 -13.06
CA ASP A 88 -12.07 2.89 -12.95
C ASP A 88 -12.31 4.35 -12.52
N PRO A 89 -13.02 5.15 -13.32
CA PRO A 89 -13.29 6.53 -12.96
C PRO A 89 -14.34 6.64 -11.86
N VAL A 90 -14.12 7.57 -10.92
CA VAL A 90 -15.00 7.83 -9.78
C VAL A 90 -15.32 9.31 -9.61
N CYS A 91 -16.42 9.63 -8.96
CA CYS A 91 -16.74 11.00 -8.57
C CYS A 91 -15.68 11.53 -7.57
N LEU A 92 -15.09 12.70 -7.82
CA LEU A 92 -14.13 13.30 -6.88
C LEU A 92 -14.74 13.78 -5.55
N GLY A 93 -16.07 13.85 -5.47
CA GLY A 93 -16.79 14.21 -4.24
C GLY A 93 -17.07 12.99 -3.35
N CYS A 94 -17.74 11.98 -3.89
CA CYS A 94 -18.24 10.83 -3.12
C CYS A 94 -17.60 9.48 -3.47
N TYR A 95 -16.64 9.47 -4.40
CA TYR A 95 -15.88 8.28 -4.82
C TYR A 95 -16.71 7.13 -5.41
N HIS A 96 -17.99 7.35 -5.68
CA HIS A 96 -18.83 6.39 -6.38
C HIS A 96 -18.41 6.32 -7.86
N PRO A 97 -18.57 5.15 -8.51
CA PRO A 97 -18.24 4.98 -9.92
C PRO A 97 -18.98 5.99 -10.80
N VAL A 98 -18.28 6.49 -11.81
CA VAL A 98 -18.85 7.33 -12.87
C VAL A 98 -18.48 6.74 -14.22
N SER A 99 -19.20 7.10 -15.27
CA SER A 99 -18.80 6.78 -16.64
C SER A 99 -17.93 7.90 -17.23
N LEU A 100 -17.26 7.66 -18.36
CA LEU A 100 -16.60 8.73 -19.14
C LEU A 100 -17.40 9.12 -20.37
N LYS A 101 -18.67 8.69 -20.43
CA LYS A 101 -19.56 8.97 -21.55
C LYS A 101 -19.89 10.44 -21.66
N ALA A 102 -20.33 10.85 -22.86
CA ALA A 102 -20.65 12.25 -23.14
C ALA A 102 -21.78 12.81 -22.26
N ASP A 103 -22.69 11.95 -21.78
CA ASP A 103 -23.81 12.28 -20.90
C ASP A 103 -23.44 12.29 -19.40
N GLN A 104 -22.21 11.89 -19.03
CA GLN A 104 -21.74 11.98 -17.65
C GLN A 104 -21.70 13.44 -17.19
N TYR A 105 -22.32 13.72 -16.03
CA TYR A 105 -22.21 15.03 -15.41
C TYR A 105 -20.74 15.36 -15.08
N ARG A 106 -20.32 16.58 -15.40
CA ARG A 106 -18.97 17.08 -15.16
C ARG A 106 -19.01 18.36 -14.35
N CYS A 107 -18.00 18.56 -13.50
CA CYS A 107 -17.82 19.81 -12.79
C CYS A 107 -17.74 20.97 -13.79
N PRO A 108 -18.61 22.00 -13.70
CA PRO A 108 -18.58 23.13 -14.63
C PRO A 108 -17.24 23.88 -14.57
N GLY A 109 -16.60 23.94 -13.39
CA GLY A 109 -15.31 24.61 -13.20
C GLY A 109 -14.15 23.86 -13.82
N CYS A 110 -13.96 22.58 -13.48
CA CYS A 110 -12.74 21.83 -13.82
C CYS A 110 -12.89 20.66 -14.80
N ALA A 111 -14.10 20.40 -15.31
CA ALA A 111 -14.42 19.31 -16.24
C ALA A 111 -14.33 17.88 -15.69
N TRP A 112 -13.92 17.69 -14.42
CA TRP A 112 -13.82 16.35 -13.84
C TRP A 112 -15.20 15.67 -13.81
N PRO A 113 -15.31 14.38 -14.16
CA PRO A 113 -16.57 13.65 -14.04
C PRO A 113 -16.99 13.54 -12.56
N LEU A 114 -18.29 13.72 -12.33
CA LEU A 114 -18.92 13.69 -11.01
C LEU A 114 -20.24 12.93 -11.12
N CYS A 115 -20.73 12.37 -10.01
CA CYS A 115 -22.01 11.65 -10.01
C CYS A 115 -23.23 12.54 -10.27
N GLY A 116 -23.12 13.86 -10.06
CA GLY A 116 -24.18 14.83 -10.27
C GLY A 116 -23.88 16.19 -9.64
N SER A 117 -24.72 17.19 -9.92
CA SER A 117 -24.58 18.57 -9.41
C SER A 117 -24.88 18.72 -7.91
N THR A 118 -25.54 17.73 -7.31
CA THR A 118 -25.95 17.70 -5.91
C THR A 118 -25.13 16.70 -5.08
N CYS A 119 -23.96 16.29 -5.58
CA CYS A 119 -23.08 15.38 -4.84
C CYS A 119 -22.69 15.96 -3.47
N ALA A 120 -22.89 15.19 -2.40
CA ALA A 120 -22.60 15.61 -1.03
C ALA A 120 -21.11 15.95 -0.78
N GLY A 121 -20.21 15.41 -1.59
CA GLY A 121 -18.77 15.70 -1.51
C GLY A 121 -18.32 16.93 -2.29
N LEU A 122 -19.23 17.67 -2.94
CA LEU A 122 -18.88 18.95 -3.57
C LEU A 122 -18.58 20.00 -2.50
N LYS A 123 -17.44 20.69 -2.65
CA LYS A 123 -16.94 21.72 -1.71
C LYS A 123 -16.70 21.22 -0.29
N HIS A 124 -16.66 19.90 -0.10
CA HIS A 124 -16.41 19.27 1.19
C HIS A 124 -14.91 19.00 1.38
N ARG A 125 -14.41 19.09 2.61
CA ARG A 125 -12.97 18.90 2.94
C ARG A 125 -12.41 17.55 2.47
N HIS A 126 -13.25 16.51 2.48
CA HIS A 126 -12.91 15.15 2.05
C HIS A 126 -13.39 14.80 0.65
N GLY A 127 -13.73 15.79 -0.17
CA GLY A 127 -14.23 15.59 -1.52
C GLY A 127 -13.64 16.61 -2.48
N HIS A 128 -14.46 17.10 -3.41
CA HIS A 128 -14.02 18.04 -4.43
C HIS A 128 -14.06 19.48 -3.89
N THR A 129 -12.97 19.94 -3.27
CA THR A 129 -12.89 21.26 -2.62
C THR A 129 -12.90 22.41 -3.64
N GLU A 130 -13.21 23.62 -3.18
CA GLU A 130 -13.15 24.82 -4.04
C GLU A 130 -11.72 25.11 -4.52
N THR A 131 -10.73 25.00 -3.62
CA THR A 131 -9.31 25.16 -3.94
C THR A 131 -8.83 24.15 -4.99
N GLU A 132 -9.18 22.88 -4.81
CA GLU A 132 -8.85 21.82 -5.78
C GLU A 132 -9.52 22.11 -7.14
N CYS A 133 -10.79 22.52 -7.13
CA CYS A 133 -11.51 22.86 -8.35
C CYS A 133 -10.85 24.04 -9.09
N GLN A 134 -10.39 25.07 -8.38
CA GLN A 134 -9.69 26.21 -8.98
C GLN A 134 -8.38 25.76 -9.64
N LEU A 135 -7.58 24.95 -8.94
CA LEU A 135 -6.34 24.40 -9.49
C LEU A 135 -6.62 23.60 -10.78
N TYR A 136 -7.62 22.73 -10.78
CA TYR A 136 -7.96 21.94 -11.98
C TYR A 136 -8.64 22.78 -13.07
N ALA A 137 -9.32 23.88 -12.75
CA ALA A 137 -9.96 24.76 -13.73
C ALA A 137 -8.94 25.42 -14.68
N GLU A 138 -7.77 25.79 -14.16
CA GLU A 138 -6.66 26.31 -14.97
C GLU A 138 -6.00 25.21 -15.84
N ARG A 139 -6.26 23.93 -15.53
CA ARG A 139 -5.58 22.76 -16.11
C ARG A 139 -6.55 21.81 -16.83
N ARG A 140 -7.76 22.27 -17.14
CA ARG A 140 -8.84 21.46 -17.74
C ARG A 140 -8.38 20.62 -18.91
N ALA A 141 -7.69 21.24 -19.88
CA ALA A 141 -7.24 20.62 -21.12
C ALA A 141 -6.23 19.47 -20.92
N VAL A 142 -5.54 19.43 -19.77
CA VAL A 142 -4.53 18.43 -19.42
C VAL A 142 -4.95 17.54 -18.24
N ALA A 143 -6.21 17.65 -17.82
CA ALA A 143 -6.78 16.93 -16.68
C ALA A 143 -8.22 16.47 -16.97
N GLY A 144 -9.23 17.17 -16.45
CA GLY A 144 -10.63 16.74 -16.53
C GLY A 144 -11.18 16.53 -17.95
N GLU A 145 -10.68 17.28 -18.94
CA GLU A 145 -11.12 17.15 -20.35
C GLU A 145 -10.49 15.96 -21.08
N LEU A 146 -9.42 15.37 -20.55
CA LEU A 146 -8.84 14.14 -21.09
C LEU A 146 -9.68 12.90 -20.74
N LEU A 147 -10.40 12.94 -19.61
CA LEU A 147 -11.21 11.84 -19.11
C LEU A 147 -12.50 11.65 -19.93
N THR A 148 -12.37 11.10 -21.14
CA THR A 148 -13.47 10.81 -22.09
C THR A 148 -13.56 9.32 -22.39
N GLU A 149 -14.57 8.87 -23.14
CA GLU A 149 -14.68 7.46 -23.59
C GLU A 149 -13.44 6.95 -24.35
N ARG A 150 -12.60 7.85 -24.88
CA ARG A 150 -11.36 7.51 -25.57
C ARG A 150 -10.18 7.27 -24.62
N ALA A 151 -10.28 7.71 -23.37
CA ALA A 151 -9.24 7.53 -22.38
C ALA A 151 -9.12 6.05 -22.02
N GLY A 152 -7.93 5.49 -22.23
CA GLY A 152 -7.64 4.11 -21.83
C GLY A 152 -7.55 3.98 -20.30
N PRO A 153 -7.69 2.77 -19.74
CA PRO A 153 -7.61 2.54 -18.30
C PRO A 153 -6.32 3.08 -17.64
N ALA A 154 -5.20 3.04 -18.37
CA ALA A 154 -3.93 3.59 -17.88
C ALA A 154 -3.96 5.12 -17.76
N GLU A 155 -4.58 5.83 -18.70
CA GLU A 155 -4.68 7.29 -18.65
C GLU A 155 -5.61 7.73 -17.52
N VAL A 156 -6.72 7.02 -17.32
CA VAL A 156 -7.63 7.23 -16.20
C VAL A 156 -6.86 7.07 -14.88
N ARG A 157 -6.20 5.92 -14.70
CA ARG A 157 -5.39 5.65 -13.50
C ARG A 157 -4.35 6.75 -13.25
N ASP A 158 -3.56 7.09 -14.27
CA ASP A 158 -2.48 8.07 -14.16
C ASP A 158 -3.02 9.46 -13.76
N LEU A 159 -4.24 9.86 -14.18
CA LEU A 159 -4.85 11.15 -13.78
C LEU A 159 -5.47 11.11 -12.38
N TYR A 160 -6.16 10.02 -12.03
CA TYR A 160 -6.78 9.87 -10.72
C TYR A 160 -5.73 9.71 -9.60
N GLU A 161 -4.57 9.11 -9.89
CA GLU A 161 -3.46 9.01 -8.94
C GLU A 161 -2.99 10.38 -8.45
N LEU A 162 -2.97 11.39 -9.33
CA LEU A 162 -2.55 12.75 -9.00
C LEU A 162 -3.46 13.43 -7.98
N VAL A 163 -4.75 13.06 -7.93
CA VAL A 163 -5.76 13.74 -7.11
C VAL A 163 -5.40 13.72 -5.63
N MET A 164 -5.05 12.54 -5.10
CA MET A 164 -4.68 12.39 -3.69
C MET A 164 -3.39 13.17 -3.36
N ILE A 165 -2.43 13.15 -4.28
CA ILE A 165 -1.13 13.84 -4.14
C ILE A 165 -1.36 15.34 -4.09
N VAL A 166 -2.15 15.89 -5.02
CA VAL A 166 -2.51 17.31 -5.07
C VAL A 166 -3.24 17.73 -3.81
N ARG A 167 -4.18 16.92 -3.31
CA ARG A 167 -4.89 17.22 -2.05
C ARG A 167 -3.93 17.34 -0.89
N ILE A 168 -3.01 16.39 -0.72
CA ILE A 168 -1.98 16.45 0.33
C ILE A 168 -1.10 17.70 0.18
N LEU A 169 -0.66 18.01 -1.04
CA LEU A 169 0.18 19.19 -1.28
C LEU A 169 -0.57 20.50 -1.01
N LEU A 170 -1.88 20.57 -1.29
CA LEU A 170 -2.72 21.72 -0.96
C LEU A 170 -2.93 21.89 0.55
N LEU A 171 -2.90 20.82 1.35
CA LEU A 171 -2.95 20.93 2.81
C LEU A 171 -1.80 21.79 3.35
N ARG A 172 -0.62 21.78 2.71
CA ARG A 172 0.49 22.68 3.11
C ARG A 172 0.11 24.15 3.19
N GLN A 173 -0.84 24.58 2.36
CA GLN A 173 -1.24 25.98 2.25
C GLN A 173 -2.44 26.30 3.15
N HIS A 174 -3.39 25.37 3.28
CA HIS A 174 -4.68 25.66 3.90
C HIS A 174 -4.93 24.92 5.22
N ASP A 175 -4.15 23.87 5.51
CA ASP A 175 -4.19 23.09 6.75
C ASP A 175 -2.80 22.48 7.07
N PRO A 176 -1.82 23.32 7.45
CA PRO A 176 -0.46 22.89 7.69
C PRO A 176 -0.33 21.93 8.88
N GLU A 177 -1.30 21.92 9.81
CA GLU A 177 -1.32 20.99 10.95
C GLU A 177 -1.62 19.56 10.47
N GLN A 178 -2.63 19.38 9.60
CA GLN A 178 -2.88 18.07 8.98
C GLN A 178 -1.72 17.63 8.08
N PHE A 179 -1.13 18.56 7.32
CA PHE A 179 0.06 18.22 6.52
C PHE A 179 1.22 17.76 7.41
N ALA A 180 1.44 18.38 8.57
CA ALA A 180 2.48 17.97 9.50
C ALA A 180 2.28 16.55 10.04
N LEU A 181 1.02 16.13 10.27
CA LEU A 181 0.71 14.75 10.64
C LEU A 181 1.07 13.75 9.52
N ILE A 182 0.73 14.08 8.27
CA ILE A 182 1.07 13.26 7.10
C ILE A 182 2.59 13.18 6.90
N ALA A 183 3.30 14.32 7.03
CA ALA A 183 4.74 14.40 6.83
C ALA A 183 5.56 13.59 7.85
N ARG A 184 4.95 13.12 8.95
CA ARG A 184 5.60 12.23 9.92
C ARG A 184 5.56 10.76 9.50
N MET A 185 4.77 10.39 8.50
CA MET A 185 4.61 9.01 8.06
C MET A 185 5.86 8.52 7.30
N GLU A 186 6.14 7.22 7.36
CA GLU A 186 7.27 6.64 6.65
C GLU A 186 7.01 6.65 5.14
N SER A 187 7.99 7.09 4.35
CA SER A 187 7.88 7.19 2.90
C SER A 187 8.76 6.18 2.16
N HIS A 188 9.74 5.59 2.85
CA HIS A 188 10.80 4.77 2.26
C HIS A 188 11.46 5.44 1.04
N THR A 189 11.59 6.77 1.03
CA THR A 189 12.06 7.51 -0.15
C THR A 189 13.44 7.02 -0.60
N GLU A 190 14.36 6.75 0.33
CA GLU A 190 15.72 6.32 -0.01
C GLU A 190 15.76 4.89 -0.58
N GLU A 191 14.97 3.97 -0.03
CA GLU A 191 14.81 2.61 -0.55
C GLU A 191 14.11 2.63 -1.92
N ARG A 192 13.06 3.44 -2.07
CA ARG A 192 12.33 3.63 -3.33
C ARG A 192 13.24 4.22 -4.41
N ARG A 193 14.16 5.13 -4.06
CA ARG A 193 15.17 5.70 -4.98
C ARG A 193 16.13 4.66 -5.53
N GLN A 194 16.42 3.60 -4.77
CA GLN A 194 17.27 2.48 -5.23
C GLN A 194 16.53 1.57 -6.22
N ASN A 195 15.20 1.55 -6.20
CA ASN A 195 14.39 0.87 -7.20
C ASN A 195 14.20 1.75 -8.44
N ALA A 196 15.12 1.63 -9.40
CA ALA A 196 15.13 2.47 -10.61
C ALA A 196 13.86 2.39 -11.46
N VAL A 197 13.15 1.25 -11.45
CA VAL A 197 11.89 1.07 -12.21
C VAL A 197 10.77 1.86 -11.54
N LEU A 198 10.60 1.67 -10.24
CA LEU A 198 9.60 2.38 -9.43
C LEU A 198 9.85 3.89 -9.46
N TRP A 199 11.09 4.31 -9.23
CA TRP A 199 11.45 5.73 -9.20
C TRP A 199 11.17 6.42 -10.54
N ARG A 200 11.55 5.78 -11.66
CA ARG A 200 11.27 6.31 -13.00
C ARG A 200 9.77 6.43 -13.26
N HIS A 201 8.98 5.44 -12.81
CA HIS A 201 7.54 5.49 -12.95
C HIS A 201 6.95 6.75 -12.30
N TYR A 202 7.25 7.01 -11.02
CA TYR A 202 6.77 8.23 -10.35
C TYR A 202 7.33 9.51 -10.95
N GLU A 203 8.60 9.51 -11.35
CA GLU A 203 9.22 10.68 -11.98
C GLU A 203 8.47 11.08 -13.26
N GLU A 204 8.19 10.13 -14.15
CA GLU A 204 7.53 10.39 -15.43
C GLU A 204 6.02 10.63 -15.28
N LYS A 205 5.34 9.81 -14.47
CA LYS A 205 3.87 9.80 -14.39
C LYS A 205 3.29 10.80 -13.42
N VAL A 206 4.03 11.14 -12.37
CA VAL A 206 3.57 12.05 -11.32
C VAL A 206 4.37 13.34 -11.31
N VAL A 207 5.68 13.28 -11.06
CA VAL A 207 6.50 14.48 -10.83
C VAL A 207 6.53 15.38 -12.05
N GLN A 208 6.92 14.85 -13.21
CA GLN A 208 6.96 15.60 -14.46
C GLN A 208 5.56 16.05 -14.88
N ARG A 209 4.54 15.23 -14.62
CA ARG A 209 3.16 15.60 -14.96
C ARG A 209 2.67 16.80 -14.15
N LEU A 210 2.90 16.81 -12.85
CA LEU A 210 2.54 17.94 -11.98
C LEU A 210 3.37 19.19 -12.30
N ARG A 211 4.70 19.06 -12.38
CA ARG A 211 5.60 20.21 -12.53
C ARG A 211 5.60 20.79 -13.95
N VAL A 212 5.63 19.94 -14.97
CA VAL A 212 5.78 20.35 -16.39
C VAL A 212 4.43 20.43 -17.08
N THR A 213 3.64 19.35 -17.08
CA THR A 213 2.36 19.35 -17.83
C THR A 213 1.31 20.25 -17.16
N TRP A 214 1.24 20.22 -15.83
CA TRP A 214 0.31 21.04 -15.04
C TRP A 214 0.93 22.35 -14.57
N GLN A 215 2.19 22.64 -14.93
CA GLN A 215 2.87 23.91 -14.65
C GLN A 215 2.86 24.29 -13.16
N LEU A 216 3.04 23.30 -12.29
CA LEU A 216 3.21 23.51 -10.84
C LEU A 216 4.71 23.54 -10.51
N GLU A 217 5.43 24.51 -11.09
CA GLU A 217 6.90 24.58 -11.06
C GLU A 217 7.47 24.79 -9.64
N ASP A 218 6.70 25.46 -8.78
CA ASP A 218 7.02 25.68 -7.36
C ASP A 218 6.97 24.39 -6.51
N LEU A 219 6.50 23.27 -7.06
CA LEU A 219 6.57 21.98 -6.39
C LEU A 219 7.98 21.40 -6.51
N GLU A 220 8.58 21.12 -5.36
CA GLU A 220 9.85 20.41 -5.29
C GLU A 220 9.67 18.93 -5.63
N ALA A 221 10.48 18.42 -6.57
CA ALA A 221 10.39 17.03 -7.03
C ALA A 221 10.58 16.02 -5.88
N GLU A 222 11.53 16.30 -4.98
CA GLU A 222 11.81 15.49 -3.79
C GLU A 222 10.55 15.31 -2.92
N GLN A 223 9.80 16.40 -2.71
CA GLN A 223 8.59 16.37 -1.90
C GLN A 223 7.47 15.59 -2.57
N VAL A 224 7.32 15.68 -3.90
CA VAL A 224 6.32 14.90 -4.61
C VAL A 224 6.63 13.40 -4.47
N HIS A 225 7.89 13.00 -4.61
CA HIS A 225 8.32 11.61 -4.38
C HIS A 225 8.07 11.14 -2.95
N GLU A 226 8.31 12.01 -1.96
CA GLU A 226 8.05 11.73 -0.55
C GLU A 226 6.55 11.48 -0.30
N VAL A 227 5.65 12.34 -0.81
CA VAL A 227 4.20 12.15 -0.71
C VAL A 227 3.76 10.84 -1.38
N CYS A 228 4.30 10.52 -2.56
CA CYS A 228 4.02 9.23 -3.20
C CYS A 228 4.41 8.05 -2.29
N GLY A 229 5.56 8.13 -1.62
CA GLY A 229 6.03 7.07 -0.72
C GLY A 229 5.14 6.92 0.51
N ILE A 230 4.72 8.04 1.10
CA ILE A 230 3.76 8.04 2.21
C ILE A 230 2.46 7.33 1.80
N LEU A 231 1.95 7.62 0.61
CA LEU A 231 0.73 6.99 0.10
C LEU A 231 0.90 5.48 -0.13
N ASP A 232 2.01 5.04 -0.73
CA ASP A 232 2.27 3.62 -1.00
C ASP A 232 2.34 2.80 0.31
N VAL A 233 2.94 3.39 1.35
CA VAL A 233 3.22 2.69 2.61
C VAL A 233 2.06 2.75 3.60
N ASN A 234 1.35 3.87 3.70
CA ASN A 234 0.46 4.15 4.82
C ASN A 234 -1.03 4.21 4.47
N CYS A 235 -1.41 4.14 3.19
CA CYS A 235 -2.82 4.24 2.81
C CYS A 235 -3.66 3.03 3.25
N PHE A 236 -4.91 3.35 3.63
CA PHE A 236 -6.01 2.42 3.83
C PHE A 236 -6.96 2.54 2.64
N GLU A 237 -7.39 1.40 2.10
CA GLU A 237 -8.52 1.37 1.17
C GLU A 237 -9.82 1.47 1.97
N ILE A 238 -10.71 2.35 1.53
CA ILE A 238 -11.97 2.68 2.18
C ILE A 238 -13.08 2.84 1.13
N GLY A 239 -14.32 2.83 1.59
CA GLY A 239 -15.48 2.97 0.73
C GLY A 239 -16.38 1.76 0.83
N GLN A 240 -17.63 2.04 1.19
CA GLN A 240 -18.71 1.07 1.19
C GLN A 240 -19.68 1.37 0.04
N ASN A 241 -20.53 0.40 -0.29
CA ASN A 241 -21.58 0.55 -1.32
C ASN A 241 -21.04 0.91 -2.72
N GLY A 242 -19.84 0.41 -3.06
CA GLY A 242 -19.23 0.59 -4.38
C GLY A 242 -18.35 1.83 -4.54
N ALA A 243 -18.27 2.70 -3.53
CA ALA A 243 -17.27 3.76 -3.49
C ALA A 243 -15.85 3.16 -3.47
N LYS A 244 -14.93 3.72 -4.25
CA LYS A 244 -13.53 3.25 -4.34
C LYS A 244 -12.58 4.39 -3.97
N ALA A 245 -12.18 4.43 -2.70
CA ALA A 245 -11.33 5.47 -2.17
C ALA A 245 -10.18 4.91 -1.34
N ARG A 246 -9.19 5.76 -1.08
CA ARG A 246 -8.10 5.51 -0.15
C ARG A 246 -7.86 6.72 0.72
N THR A 247 -7.31 6.49 1.90
CA THR A 247 -7.09 7.54 2.89
C THR A 247 -5.85 7.31 3.73
N LEU A 248 -5.42 8.37 4.41
CA LEU A 248 -4.42 8.36 5.46
C LEU A 248 -5.10 8.71 6.78
N TYR A 249 -4.78 7.98 7.84
CA TYR A 249 -5.28 8.24 9.17
C TYR A 249 -4.14 8.67 10.12
N PRO A 250 -4.43 9.46 11.17
CA PRO A 250 -3.41 10.00 12.08
C PRO A 250 -2.54 8.97 12.79
N SER A 251 -3.07 7.79 13.14
CA SER A 251 -2.34 6.83 13.96
C SER A 251 -2.52 5.37 13.55
N ALA A 252 -3.57 5.02 12.79
CA ALA A 252 -3.83 3.65 12.35
C ALA A 252 -2.69 3.09 11.47
N PHE A 253 -1.93 3.94 10.79
CA PHE A 253 -0.76 3.54 9.99
C PHE A 253 0.35 2.87 10.83
N LEU A 254 0.32 3.02 12.16
CA LEU A 254 1.28 2.41 13.09
C LEU A 254 0.99 0.93 13.40
N LEU A 255 -0.13 0.38 12.93
CA LEU A 255 -0.36 -1.07 13.04
C LEU A 255 0.69 -1.82 12.23
N ALA A 256 1.39 -2.78 12.81
CA ALA A 256 2.31 -3.63 12.05
C ALA A 256 1.55 -4.72 11.27
N HIS A 257 2.20 -5.31 10.27
CA HIS A 257 1.64 -6.46 9.57
C HIS A 257 1.84 -7.78 10.34
N ASP A 258 0.79 -8.59 10.40
CA ASP A 258 0.88 -10.03 10.64
C ASP A 258 -0.12 -10.77 9.73
N CYS A 259 0.22 -11.97 9.21
CA CYS A 259 -0.69 -12.77 8.40
C CYS A 259 -1.80 -13.48 9.23
N THR A 260 -1.73 -13.35 10.56
CA THR A 260 -2.71 -13.76 11.57
C THR A 260 -2.99 -12.59 12.52
N PRO A 261 -3.57 -11.49 12.00
CA PRO A 261 -3.68 -10.25 12.74
C PRO A 261 -4.60 -10.37 13.95
N ASN A 262 -4.37 -9.52 14.95
CA ASN A 262 -5.20 -9.45 16.15
C ASN A 262 -6.10 -8.22 16.20
N THR A 263 -6.16 -7.46 15.11
CA THR A 263 -7.07 -6.34 14.93
C THR A 263 -7.83 -6.45 13.60
N ALA A 264 -8.96 -5.74 13.53
CA ALA A 264 -9.73 -5.51 12.32
C ALA A 264 -10.27 -4.09 12.34
N HIS A 265 -10.58 -3.54 11.17
CA HIS A 265 -11.13 -2.19 11.05
C HIS A 265 -12.37 -2.17 10.17
N THR A 266 -13.18 -1.13 10.37
CA THR A 266 -14.33 -0.76 9.54
C THR A 266 -14.30 0.74 9.35
N ASP A 267 -14.66 1.23 8.17
CA ASP A 267 -14.86 2.65 7.89
C ASP A 267 -16.34 3.05 8.02
N ASP A 268 -16.62 4.26 8.49
CA ASP A 268 -17.97 4.80 8.47
C ASP A 268 -18.41 5.14 7.04
N PRO A 269 -19.60 4.73 6.56
CA PRO A 269 -20.02 4.96 5.17
C PRO A 269 -20.16 6.43 4.75
N SER A 270 -20.27 7.36 5.72
CA SER A 270 -20.52 8.78 5.45
C SER A 270 -19.29 9.66 5.67
N SER A 271 -18.59 9.43 6.79
CA SER A 271 -17.46 10.23 7.26
C SER A 271 -16.12 9.58 6.94
N PHE A 272 -16.12 8.30 6.59
CA PHE A 272 -14.91 7.47 6.44
C PHE A 272 -14.05 7.42 7.70
N GLU A 273 -14.62 7.71 8.86
CA GLU A 273 -13.96 7.50 10.16
C GLU A 273 -13.61 6.02 10.31
N ILE A 274 -12.37 5.71 10.69
CA ILE A 274 -11.96 4.33 10.96
C ILE A 274 -12.32 3.94 12.38
N LEU A 275 -12.90 2.76 12.55
CA LEU A 275 -13.08 2.10 13.83
C LEU A 275 -12.26 0.82 13.86
N LEU A 276 -11.18 0.84 14.63
CA LEU A 276 -10.24 -0.26 14.81
C LEU A 276 -10.55 -1.00 16.12
N ARG A 277 -10.78 -2.31 16.01
CA ARG A 277 -11.09 -3.19 17.13
C ARG A 277 -10.17 -4.40 17.19
N THR A 278 -9.98 -4.97 18.37
CA THR A 278 -9.32 -6.27 18.53
C THR A 278 -10.19 -7.39 17.94
N SER A 279 -9.60 -8.29 17.14
CA SER A 279 -10.30 -9.45 16.55
C SER A 279 -10.26 -10.68 17.47
N ARG A 280 -9.32 -10.69 18.41
CA ARG A 280 -9.17 -11.71 19.46
C ARG A 280 -8.61 -11.07 20.72
N ARG A 281 -8.55 -11.84 21.81
CA ARG A 281 -7.80 -11.42 22.99
C ARG A 281 -6.32 -11.15 22.66
N VAL A 282 -5.80 -10.04 23.17
CA VAL A 282 -4.40 -9.59 23.00
C VAL A 282 -3.77 -9.48 24.39
N ARG A 283 -2.55 -10.01 24.56
CA ARG A 283 -1.83 -9.95 25.84
C ARG A 283 -1.16 -8.59 26.01
N GLU A 284 -0.91 -8.21 27.26
CA GLU A 284 -0.03 -7.06 27.53
C GLU A 284 1.30 -7.22 26.77
N ARG A 285 1.77 -6.13 26.16
CA ARG A 285 3.01 -6.04 25.36
C ARG A 285 3.02 -6.83 24.06
N GLU A 286 1.93 -7.49 23.70
CA GLU A 286 1.79 -8.08 22.38
C GLU A 286 1.60 -6.97 21.33
N ALA A 287 2.22 -7.14 20.16
CA ALA A 287 2.07 -6.21 19.03
C ALA A 287 0.62 -6.19 18.53
N LEU A 288 0.10 -5.01 18.25
CA LEU A 288 -1.19 -4.81 17.60
C LEU A 288 -0.98 -4.80 16.10
N THR A 289 -1.66 -5.73 15.41
CA THR A 289 -1.32 -6.07 14.03
C THR A 289 -2.55 -6.14 13.13
N LEU A 290 -2.37 -5.76 11.87
CA LEU A 290 -3.37 -5.80 10.81
C LEU A 290 -2.88 -6.66 9.63
N GLY A 291 -3.83 -7.28 8.92
CA GLY A 291 -3.54 -8.00 7.69
C GLY A 291 -3.45 -7.03 6.52
N TYR A 292 -2.26 -6.87 5.94
CA TYR A 292 -2.07 -6.06 4.73
C TYR A 292 -2.30 -6.88 3.47
N ALA A 293 -1.96 -8.16 3.51
CA ALA A 293 -2.21 -9.11 2.43
C ALA A 293 -3.59 -9.79 2.58
N TYR A 294 -4.12 -10.28 1.47
CA TYR A 294 -5.30 -11.14 1.47
C TYR A 294 -5.06 -12.41 2.32
N THR A 295 -5.95 -12.66 3.27
CA THR A 295 -5.82 -13.78 4.21
C THR A 295 -5.77 -15.14 3.50
N LEU A 296 -6.51 -15.33 2.42
CA LEU A 296 -6.59 -16.61 1.69
C LEU A 296 -5.49 -16.83 0.66
N GLN A 297 -4.68 -15.81 0.36
CA GLN A 297 -3.52 -15.96 -0.52
C GLN A 297 -2.45 -16.80 0.18
N GLY A 298 -1.72 -17.66 -0.53
CA GLY A 298 -0.64 -18.50 0.03
C GLY A 298 0.64 -17.72 0.37
N THR A 299 1.49 -18.28 1.24
CA THR A 299 2.71 -17.63 1.77
C THR A 299 3.59 -17.00 0.69
N LEU A 300 3.86 -17.71 -0.41
CA LEU A 300 4.73 -17.25 -1.50
C LEU A 300 4.27 -15.90 -2.07
N LYS A 301 2.97 -15.81 -2.38
CA LYS A 301 2.36 -14.62 -2.96
C LYS A 301 2.17 -13.50 -1.93
N ARG A 302 1.78 -13.81 -0.69
CA ARG A 302 1.68 -12.80 0.38
C ARG A 302 3.03 -12.13 0.65
N ARG A 303 4.11 -12.91 0.69
CA ARG A 303 5.47 -12.40 0.91
C ARG A 303 5.96 -11.53 -0.24
N ALA A 304 5.72 -11.95 -1.49
CA ALA A 304 6.01 -11.13 -2.67
C ALA A 304 5.26 -9.79 -2.61
N PHE A 305 3.95 -9.81 -2.31
CA PHE A 305 3.13 -8.60 -2.18
C PHE A 305 3.63 -7.66 -1.08
N MET A 306 4.03 -8.17 0.10
CA MET A 306 4.67 -7.35 1.14
C MET A 306 5.99 -6.74 0.70
N HIS A 307 6.84 -7.51 0.02
CA HIS A 307 8.15 -7.00 -0.41
C HIS A 307 8.01 -5.96 -1.53
N GLU A 308 7.13 -6.19 -2.50
CA GLU A 308 6.92 -5.28 -3.64
C GLU A 308 6.20 -4.00 -3.22
N GLY A 309 5.18 -4.10 -2.36
CA GLY A 309 4.36 -2.95 -1.97
C GLY A 309 4.82 -2.24 -0.69
N LYS A 310 5.44 -2.96 0.25
CA LYS A 310 5.82 -2.45 1.59
C LYS A 310 7.31 -2.61 1.90
N LEU A 311 8.11 -3.13 0.95
CA LEU A 311 9.58 -3.20 1.02
C LEU A 311 10.15 -4.03 2.19
N PHE A 312 9.39 -5.02 2.70
CA PHE A 312 9.88 -5.96 3.71
C PHE A 312 9.44 -7.41 3.46
N TRP A 313 10.19 -8.37 4.01
CA TRP A 313 9.83 -9.80 3.99
C TRP A 313 9.13 -10.22 5.28
N CYS A 314 7.88 -10.66 5.19
CA CYS A 314 7.13 -11.10 6.35
C CYS A 314 7.65 -12.45 6.89
N CYS A 315 8.00 -12.47 8.19
CA CYS A 315 8.49 -13.63 8.92
C CYS A 315 7.55 -14.06 10.07
N CYS A 316 6.26 -13.70 9.99
CA CYS A 316 5.28 -14.08 11.00
C CYS A 316 5.13 -15.61 11.11
N ARG A 317 4.50 -16.08 12.21
CA ARG A 317 4.33 -17.50 12.50
C ARG A 317 3.72 -18.30 11.34
N ARG A 318 2.73 -17.72 10.65
CA ARG A 318 2.10 -18.36 9.49
C ARG A 318 3.04 -18.43 8.28
N CYS A 319 3.79 -17.37 8.01
CA CYS A 319 4.77 -17.36 6.91
C CYS A 319 5.96 -18.28 7.18
N SER A 320 6.34 -18.52 8.43
CA SER A 320 7.43 -19.43 8.79
C SER A 320 7.04 -20.91 8.82
N ASP A 321 5.75 -21.23 8.80
CA ASP A 321 5.24 -22.59 8.87
C ASP A 321 4.90 -23.11 7.46
N PRO A 322 5.55 -24.19 6.97
CA PRO A 322 5.24 -24.79 5.67
C PRO A 322 3.78 -25.22 5.52
N ARG A 323 3.08 -25.50 6.62
CA ARG A 323 1.66 -25.88 6.63
C ARG A 323 0.72 -24.70 6.84
N GLU A 324 1.26 -23.49 6.96
CA GLU A 324 0.50 -22.26 7.20
C GLU A 324 -0.46 -22.36 8.39
N LEU A 325 0.01 -22.90 9.53
CA LEU A 325 -0.80 -23.20 10.72
C LEU A 325 -1.82 -24.32 10.51
N GLY A 326 -1.53 -25.23 9.58
CA GLY A 326 -2.37 -26.38 9.25
C GLY A 326 -3.47 -26.09 8.24
N THR A 327 -3.54 -24.88 7.68
CA THR A 327 -4.51 -24.56 6.64
C THR A 327 -4.14 -25.16 5.29
N ASP A 328 -2.85 -25.40 5.05
CA ASP A 328 -2.32 -25.89 3.78
C ASP A 328 -2.79 -25.05 2.57
N CYS A 329 -3.05 -23.74 2.76
CA CYS A 329 -3.60 -22.84 1.72
C CYS A 329 -2.70 -22.76 0.47
N SER A 330 -1.40 -22.96 0.63
CA SER A 330 -0.44 -22.96 -0.47
C SER A 330 -0.03 -24.35 -0.96
N ALA A 331 -0.53 -25.42 -0.34
CA ALA A 331 -0.11 -26.77 -0.68
C ALA A 331 -0.69 -27.21 -2.03
N LEU A 332 0.14 -27.84 -2.87
CA LEU A 332 -0.30 -28.45 -4.12
C LEU A 332 -0.34 -29.97 -3.95
N VAL A 333 -1.27 -30.66 -4.60
CA VAL A 333 -1.18 -32.13 -4.62
C VAL A 333 -0.09 -32.56 -5.59
N CYS A 334 0.71 -33.52 -5.15
CA CYS A 334 1.84 -34.00 -5.92
C CYS A 334 1.40 -34.72 -7.20
N ALA A 335 1.75 -34.15 -8.35
CA ALA A 335 1.43 -34.72 -9.66
C ALA A 335 2.08 -36.11 -9.90
N THR A 336 3.18 -36.44 -9.21
CA THR A 336 3.88 -37.73 -9.35
C THR A 336 3.20 -38.87 -8.60
N CYS A 337 2.93 -38.69 -7.29
CA CYS A 337 2.42 -39.78 -6.45
C CYS A 337 0.93 -39.66 -6.11
N ARG A 338 0.30 -38.52 -6.40
CA ARG A 338 -1.13 -38.18 -6.15
C ARG A 338 -1.64 -38.31 -4.71
N THR A 339 -0.77 -38.72 -3.78
CA THR A 339 -1.11 -38.99 -2.39
C THR A 339 -0.40 -38.06 -1.41
N GLY A 340 0.68 -37.42 -1.85
CA GLY A 340 1.43 -36.44 -1.07
C GLY A 340 1.11 -35.00 -1.49
N SER A 341 1.52 -34.07 -0.63
CA SER A 341 1.35 -32.64 -0.83
C SER A 341 2.72 -31.97 -0.98
N VAL A 342 2.84 -31.11 -1.98
CA VAL A 342 4.00 -30.30 -2.28
C VAL A 342 3.90 -28.98 -1.54
N ARG A 343 4.90 -28.68 -0.70
CA ARG A 343 4.99 -27.45 0.11
C ARG A 343 6.38 -26.84 -0.01
N ALA A 344 6.51 -25.56 0.33
CA ALA A 344 7.81 -24.91 0.47
C ALA A 344 8.66 -25.66 1.51
N VAL A 345 9.92 -25.96 1.17
CA VAL A 345 10.87 -26.60 2.08
C VAL A 345 11.33 -25.61 3.15
N ASP A 346 11.65 -24.39 2.74
CA ASP A 346 11.89 -23.25 3.61
C ASP A 346 10.99 -22.08 3.15
N PRO A 347 9.81 -21.90 3.78
CA PRO A 347 8.85 -20.86 3.41
C PRO A 347 9.39 -19.43 3.51
N LEU A 348 10.47 -19.20 4.26
CA LEU A 348 11.10 -17.89 4.40
C LEU A 348 12.13 -17.61 3.29
N GLN A 349 12.42 -18.59 2.42
CA GLN A 349 13.23 -18.41 1.22
C GLN A 349 12.32 -18.25 0.00
N GLN A 350 12.14 -17.02 -0.47
CA GLN A 350 11.22 -16.71 -1.57
C GLN A 350 11.53 -17.52 -2.84
N THR A 351 12.81 -17.76 -3.14
CA THR A 351 13.26 -18.54 -4.30
C THR A 351 13.53 -20.01 -3.95
N GLY A 352 13.05 -20.47 -2.79
CA GLY A 352 13.32 -21.81 -2.26
C GLY A 352 12.61 -22.92 -3.02
N ASP A 353 13.10 -24.15 -2.83
CA ASP A 353 12.49 -25.34 -3.38
C ASP A 353 11.19 -25.71 -2.66
N TRP A 354 10.31 -26.36 -3.41
CA TRP A 354 9.12 -27.02 -2.93
C TRP A 354 9.27 -28.53 -3.08
N ALA A 355 8.78 -29.31 -2.12
CA ALA A 355 8.95 -30.75 -2.10
C ALA A 355 7.68 -31.47 -1.65
N CYS A 356 7.45 -32.64 -2.22
CA CYS A 356 6.41 -33.58 -1.80
C CYS A 356 6.79 -34.24 -0.46
N ASP A 357 5.81 -34.41 0.43
CA ASP A 357 5.98 -35.08 1.71
C ASP A 357 5.94 -36.63 1.64
N ARG A 358 5.71 -37.22 0.46
CA ARG A 358 5.61 -38.68 0.28
C ARG A 358 6.50 -39.30 -0.80
N CYS A 359 7.10 -38.50 -1.67
CA CYS A 359 7.97 -39.01 -2.73
C CYS A 359 9.09 -38.02 -3.04
N ALA A 360 10.02 -38.38 -3.94
CA ALA A 360 11.18 -37.55 -4.28
C ALA A 360 10.87 -36.33 -5.17
N HIS A 361 9.59 -36.08 -5.49
CA HIS A 361 9.19 -34.97 -6.35
C HIS A 361 9.51 -33.60 -5.71
N LYS A 362 10.10 -32.72 -6.51
CA LYS A 362 10.46 -31.35 -6.15
C LYS A 362 10.17 -30.40 -7.32
N MET A 363 9.94 -29.13 -7.00
CA MET A 363 9.76 -28.05 -7.98
C MET A 363 10.29 -26.72 -7.41
N GLY A 364 10.71 -25.80 -8.27
CA GLY A 364 11.22 -24.49 -7.85
C GLY A 364 10.09 -23.47 -7.65
N ALA A 365 10.35 -22.43 -6.85
CA ALA A 365 9.37 -21.36 -6.59
C ALA A 365 8.80 -20.72 -7.87
N THR A 366 9.63 -20.45 -8.88
CA THR A 366 9.18 -19.87 -10.17
C THR A 366 8.19 -20.77 -10.91
N GLU A 367 8.34 -22.10 -10.80
CA GLU A 367 7.38 -23.04 -11.40
C GLU A 367 6.05 -23.00 -10.66
N VAL A 368 6.09 -22.93 -9.32
CA VAL A 368 4.90 -22.76 -8.47
C VAL A 368 4.19 -21.45 -8.79
N GLU A 369 4.91 -20.33 -8.88
CA GLU A 369 4.35 -19.02 -9.23
C GLU A 369 3.63 -19.06 -10.57
N ARG A 370 4.26 -19.63 -11.60
CA ARG A 370 3.65 -19.77 -12.93
C ARG A 370 2.38 -20.63 -12.91
N GLN A 371 2.34 -21.67 -12.07
CA GLN A 371 1.13 -22.49 -11.91
C GLN A 371 0.03 -21.70 -11.21
N LEU A 372 0.35 -20.97 -10.14
CA LEU A 372 -0.60 -20.11 -9.43
C LEU A 372 -1.15 -19.01 -10.33
N ASP A 373 -0.29 -18.36 -11.14
CA ASP A 373 -0.71 -17.32 -12.08
C ASP A 373 -1.66 -17.88 -13.13
N ARG A 374 -1.39 -19.07 -13.64
CA ARG A 374 -2.30 -19.75 -14.56
C ARG A 374 -3.65 -20.05 -13.91
N ILE A 375 -3.65 -20.57 -12.68
CA ILE A 375 -4.89 -20.87 -11.95
C ILE A 375 -5.70 -19.59 -11.70
N ASN A 376 -5.03 -18.50 -11.34
CA ASN A 376 -5.69 -17.22 -11.14
C ASN A 376 -6.26 -16.66 -12.44
N ASN A 377 -5.51 -16.68 -13.54
CA ASN A 377 -6.01 -16.23 -14.84
C ASN A 377 -7.21 -17.06 -15.31
N ASP A 378 -7.14 -18.40 -15.17
CA ASP A 378 -8.26 -19.30 -15.49
C ASP A 378 -9.52 -18.97 -14.64
N LEU A 379 -9.35 -18.48 -13.41
CA LEU A 379 -10.45 -18.06 -12.54
C LEU A 379 -11.00 -16.68 -12.93
N GLU A 380 -10.11 -15.72 -13.23
CA GLU A 380 -10.47 -14.36 -13.63
C GLU A 380 -11.20 -14.31 -14.98
N ASP A 381 -10.97 -15.28 -15.86
CA ASP A 381 -11.68 -15.44 -17.14
C ASP A 381 -13.14 -15.91 -16.98
N ILE A 382 -13.56 -16.31 -15.76
CA ILE A 382 -14.91 -16.79 -15.47
C ILE A 382 -15.73 -15.62 -14.89
N ASP A 383 -16.91 -15.38 -15.47
CA ASP A 383 -17.84 -14.39 -14.90
C ASP A 383 -18.20 -14.82 -13.47
N VAL A 384 -18.10 -13.88 -12.52
CA VAL A 384 -18.41 -14.14 -11.10
C VAL A 384 -19.86 -14.58 -10.86
N HIS A 385 -20.76 -14.37 -11.83
CA HIS A 385 -22.15 -14.82 -11.80
C HIS A 385 -22.37 -16.14 -12.57
N ASP A 386 -21.36 -16.67 -13.26
CA ASP A 386 -21.39 -18.00 -13.90
C ASP A 386 -21.07 -19.10 -12.89
N ILE A 387 -22.09 -19.43 -12.07
CA ILE A 387 -21.99 -20.48 -11.05
C ILE A 387 -21.52 -21.82 -11.66
N PRO A 388 -22.10 -22.33 -12.77
CA PRO A 388 -21.59 -23.54 -13.41
C PRO A 388 -20.12 -23.44 -13.84
N GLY A 389 -19.69 -22.30 -14.37
CA GLY A 389 -18.28 -22.06 -14.71
C GLY A 389 -17.36 -22.20 -13.50
N LEU A 390 -17.72 -21.57 -12.38
CA LEU A 390 -16.98 -21.62 -11.13
C LEU A 390 -16.95 -23.03 -10.52
N GLU A 391 -18.06 -23.76 -10.55
CA GLU A 391 -18.11 -25.16 -10.09
C GLU A 391 -17.20 -26.07 -10.93
N ASN A 392 -17.23 -25.92 -12.25
CA ASN A 392 -16.35 -26.66 -13.15
C ASN A 392 -14.87 -26.31 -12.94
N PHE A 393 -14.56 -25.05 -12.65
CA PHE A 393 -13.20 -24.65 -12.28
C PHE A 393 -12.72 -25.36 -11.01
N LEU A 394 -13.53 -25.39 -9.95
CA LEU A 394 -13.19 -26.11 -8.73
C LEU A 394 -12.94 -27.60 -9.01
N LEU A 395 -13.81 -28.25 -9.78
CA LEU A 395 -13.62 -29.65 -10.16
C LEU A 395 -12.33 -29.86 -10.96
N ARG A 396 -11.96 -28.96 -11.89
CA ARG A 396 -10.69 -29.05 -12.61
C ARG A 396 -9.51 -28.89 -11.67
N CYS A 397 -9.53 -27.89 -10.78
CA CYS A 397 -8.45 -27.64 -9.83
C CYS A 397 -8.29 -28.77 -8.82
N VAL A 398 -9.38 -29.41 -8.39
CA VAL A 398 -9.38 -30.58 -7.51
C VAL A 398 -8.96 -31.85 -8.27
N CYS A 399 -9.50 -32.12 -9.46
CA CYS A 399 -9.23 -33.34 -10.24
C CYS A 399 -7.84 -33.36 -10.92
N ILE A 400 -7.26 -32.20 -11.24
CA ILE A 400 -5.85 -32.10 -11.68
C ILE A 400 -4.89 -32.34 -10.49
N HIS A 401 -5.40 -32.21 -9.27
CA HIS A 401 -4.66 -32.31 -8.01
C HIS A 401 -5.27 -33.35 -7.05
N GLY A 402 -5.78 -34.48 -7.55
CA GLY A 402 -6.17 -35.60 -6.67
C GLY A 402 -7.49 -36.26 -7.04
N SER A 403 -7.37 -37.49 -7.54
CA SER A 403 -8.33 -38.58 -7.28
C SER A 403 -7.51 -39.79 -6.87
#